data_AF-A0A2K0XL57-F1
#
_entry.id   AF-A0A2K0XL57-F1
#
_cell.length_a   1.000
_cell.length_b   1.000
_cell.length_c   1.000
_cell.angle_alpha   90.00
_cell.angle_beta   90.00
_cell.angle_gamma   90.00
#
_symmetry.space_group_name_H-M   'P 1'
#
loop_
_entity.id
_entity.type
_entity.pdbx_description
1 polymer ?
#
loop_
_entity_poly.entity_id
_entity_poly.type
_entity_poly.pdbx_seq_one_letter_code
_entity_poly.pdbx_strand_id
1 'polypeptide(L)'
;MKYRDYLQECIYKIINPIIHGMIKIGITPNMVTTIGFLGNVLATAMFILASEQATPEAGYAMIGWGGAILIFSGLFDMMDGRLARLGNMSTAFGAFWDSTLDRYSELFSLFGLTLYLLNTVGTWAGVISFLALVGSIMVSYVRARAEGLDIECKVGLMQRPERVVVTSVVAILTGIFNSNGWLIGGMILIAVLANITAFWRVAHCYKLLKNQ
;
A
#
# COMPACT_ATOMS: atom_id res chain seq x y z
N MET A 1 -11.79 -20.49 -3.85
CA MET A 1 -10.97 -20.10 -5.02
C MET A 1 -11.86 -19.64 -6.20
N LYS A 2 -12.87 -18.77 -5.99
CA LYS A 2 -13.81 -18.33 -7.06
C LYS A 2 -14.21 -16.84 -7.00
N TYR A 3 -14.15 -16.20 -5.83
CA TYR A 3 -14.58 -14.80 -5.68
C TYR A 3 -13.51 -13.79 -6.12
N ARG A 4 -12.23 -14.03 -5.78
CA ARG A 4 -11.12 -13.14 -6.11
C ARG A 4 -10.91 -13.01 -7.62
N ASP A 5 -10.98 -14.14 -8.32
CA ASP A 5 -10.79 -14.19 -9.77
C ASP A 5 -11.95 -13.51 -10.52
N TYR A 6 -13.19 -13.68 -10.03
CA TYR A 6 -14.35 -12.95 -10.56
C TYR A 6 -14.23 -11.44 -10.37
N LEU A 7 -13.82 -10.99 -9.18
CA LEU A 7 -13.62 -9.56 -8.91
C LEU A 7 -12.54 -8.96 -9.83
N GLN A 8 -11.45 -9.72 -10.01
CA GLN A 8 -10.33 -9.33 -10.87
C GLN A 8 -10.75 -9.25 -12.34
N GLU A 9 -11.59 -10.17 -12.83
CA GLU A 9 -12.17 -10.09 -14.18
C GLU A 9 -13.07 -8.87 -14.36
N CYS A 10 -13.94 -8.56 -13.39
CA CYS A 10 -14.78 -7.37 -13.41
C CYS A 10 -13.94 -6.10 -13.48
N ILE A 11 -12.92 -5.99 -12.64
CA ILE A 11 -11.97 -4.88 -12.64
C ILE A 11 -11.27 -4.78 -14.01
N TYR A 12 -10.81 -5.89 -14.57
CA TYR A 12 -10.14 -5.88 -15.87
C TYR A 12 -11.06 -5.49 -17.03
N LYS A 13 -12.35 -5.82 -16.98
CA LYS A 13 -13.31 -5.34 -17.99
C LYS A 13 -13.40 -3.80 -18.01
N ILE A 14 -13.32 -3.17 -16.85
CA ILE A 14 -13.37 -1.70 -16.71
C ILE A 14 -12.02 -1.07 -17.10
N ILE A 15 -10.91 -1.68 -16.69
CA ILE A 15 -9.56 -1.11 -16.88
C ILE A 15 -9.02 -1.35 -18.29
N ASN A 16 -9.31 -2.49 -18.92
CA ASN A 16 -8.72 -2.84 -20.22
C ASN A 16 -8.94 -1.76 -21.30
N PRO A 17 -10.12 -1.14 -21.50
CA PRO A 17 -10.28 -0.05 -22.46
C PRO A 17 -9.32 1.12 -22.21
N ILE A 18 -9.11 1.49 -20.95
CA ILE A 18 -8.18 2.53 -20.53
C ILE A 18 -6.75 2.11 -20.90
N ILE A 19 -6.36 0.87 -20.60
CA ILE A 19 -5.03 0.33 -20.92
C ILE A 19 -4.77 0.35 -22.44
N HIS A 20 -5.73 -0.02 -23.28
CA HIS A 20 -5.56 0.07 -24.73
C HIS A 20 -5.39 1.51 -25.21
N GLY A 21 -6.12 2.45 -24.60
CA GLY A 21 -5.92 3.88 -24.81
C GLY A 21 -4.50 4.32 -24.45
N MET A 22 -4.00 3.91 -23.29
CA MET A 22 -2.65 4.20 -22.80
C MET A 22 -1.55 3.67 -23.73
N ILE A 23 -1.71 2.43 -24.23
CA ILE A 23 -0.79 1.84 -25.22
C ILE A 23 -0.76 2.70 -26.49
N LYS A 24 -1.92 3.14 -26.98
CA LYS A 24 -2.03 3.94 -28.22
C LYS A 24 -1.33 5.29 -28.12
N ILE A 25 -1.32 5.90 -26.94
CA ILE A 25 -0.65 7.20 -26.69
C ILE A 25 0.79 7.07 -26.19
N GLY A 26 1.32 5.84 -26.12
CA GLY A 26 2.72 5.59 -25.75
C GLY A 26 3.04 5.72 -24.26
N ILE A 27 2.04 5.59 -23.37
CA ILE A 27 2.31 5.53 -21.92
C ILE A 27 3.00 4.20 -21.60
N THR A 28 4.10 4.28 -20.86
CA THR A 28 4.87 3.11 -20.42
C THR A 28 4.45 2.66 -19.01
N PRO A 29 4.62 1.37 -18.65
CA PRO A 29 4.37 0.88 -17.30
C PRO A 29 5.10 1.69 -16.22
N ASN A 30 6.37 2.00 -16.43
CA ASN A 30 7.17 2.76 -15.45
C ASN A 30 6.61 4.17 -15.20
N MET A 31 6.02 4.82 -16.20
CA MET A 31 5.34 6.11 -16.01
C MET A 31 4.11 5.95 -15.12
N VAL A 32 3.32 4.89 -15.33
CA VAL A 32 2.12 4.58 -14.53
C VAL A 32 2.51 4.33 -13.07
N THR A 33 3.51 3.49 -12.82
CA THR A 33 4.05 3.25 -11.47
C THR A 33 4.51 4.56 -10.82
N THR A 34 5.23 5.40 -11.56
CA THR A 34 5.75 6.67 -11.04
C THR A 34 4.62 7.65 -10.69
N ILE A 35 3.56 7.71 -11.50
CA ILE A 35 2.38 8.53 -11.20
C ILE A 35 1.65 8.02 -9.95
N GLY A 36 1.49 6.70 -9.82
CA GLY A 36 0.95 6.07 -8.61
C GLY A 36 1.74 6.46 -7.36
N PHE A 37 3.07 6.36 -7.44
CA PHE A 37 3.97 6.79 -6.38
C PHE A 37 3.83 8.28 -6.03
N LEU A 38 3.79 9.17 -7.02
CA LEU A 38 3.61 10.61 -6.78
C LEU A 38 2.28 10.93 -6.09
N GLY A 39 1.21 10.19 -6.41
CA GLY A 39 -0.05 10.32 -5.70
C GLY A 39 0.02 9.84 -4.24
N ASN A 40 0.81 8.80 -3.93
CA ASN A 40 1.11 8.41 -2.55
C ASN A 40 1.88 9.50 -1.79
N VAL A 41 2.84 10.17 -2.44
CA VAL A 41 3.56 11.31 -1.87
C VAL A 41 2.61 12.48 -1.60
N LEU A 42 1.67 12.75 -2.51
CA LEU A 42 0.64 13.76 -2.31
C LEU A 42 -0.26 13.42 -1.12
N ALA A 43 -0.75 12.18 -1.03
CA ALA A 43 -1.53 11.71 0.12
C ALA A 43 -0.75 11.87 1.44
N THR A 44 0.55 11.54 1.43
CA THR A 44 1.44 11.71 2.57
C THR A 44 1.55 13.17 2.99
N ALA A 45 1.75 14.09 2.04
CA ALA A 45 1.80 15.51 2.32
C ALA A 45 0.48 16.01 2.95
N MET A 46 -0.66 15.53 2.45
CA MET A 46 -1.96 15.83 3.04
C MET A 46 -2.07 15.31 4.48
N PHE A 47 -1.58 14.10 4.78
CA PHE A 47 -1.58 13.59 6.16
C PHE A 47 -0.76 14.45 7.11
N ILE A 48 0.42 14.91 6.67
CA ILE A 48 1.29 15.77 7.47
C ILE A 48 0.62 17.12 7.71
N LEU A 49 0.16 17.77 6.63
CA LEU A 49 -0.49 19.09 6.70
C LEU A 49 -1.78 19.05 7.50
N ALA A 50 -2.50 17.92 7.52
CA ALA A 50 -3.70 17.76 8.33
C ALA A 50 -3.44 17.95 9.84
N SER A 51 -2.22 17.70 10.31
CA SER A 51 -1.84 17.92 11.72
C SER A 51 -1.60 19.39 12.07
N GLU A 52 -1.43 20.25 11.08
CA GLU A 52 -1.12 21.68 11.24
C GLU A 52 -2.34 22.59 11.05
N GLN A 53 -3.51 22.01 10.73
CA GLN A 53 -4.71 22.78 10.41
C GLN A 53 -5.28 23.50 11.64
N ALA A 54 -5.69 24.75 11.43
CA ALA A 54 -6.23 25.62 12.48
C ALA A 54 -7.55 25.09 13.10
N THR A 55 -8.33 24.32 12.34
CA THR A 55 -9.55 23.67 12.83
C THR A 55 -9.49 22.15 12.69
N PRO A 56 -9.97 21.39 13.68
CA PRO A 56 -10.01 19.92 13.61
C PRO A 56 -10.74 19.40 12.38
N GLU A 57 -11.83 20.03 11.97
CA GLU A 57 -12.66 19.61 10.83
C GLU A 57 -11.89 19.69 9.50
N ALA A 58 -11.08 20.74 9.32
CA ALA A 58 -10.25 20.88 8.13
C ALA A 58 -9.13 19.82 8.11
N GLY A 59 -8.60 19.46 9.28
CA GLY A 59 -7.65 18.36 9.43
C GLY A 59 -8.27 17.01 9.05
N TYR A 60 -9.45 16.69 9.60
CA TYR A 60 -10.17 15.46 9.29
C TYR A 60 -10.51 15.34 7.80
N ALA A 61 -11.04 16.41 7.20
CA ALA A 61 -11.33 16.42 5.76
C ALA A 61 -10.07 16.14 4.92
N MET A 62 -8.92 16.72 5.29
CA MET A 62 -7.66 16.49 4.60
C MET A 62 -7.15 15.05 4.77
N ILE A 63 -7.31 14.42 5.94
CA ILE A 63 -7.06 12.97 6.12
C ILE A 63 -7.96 12.14 5.21
N GLY A 64 -9.26 12.46 5.16
CA GLY A 64 -10.21 11.75 4.31
C GLY A 64 -9.84 11.79 2.84
N TRP A 65 -9.52 12.98 2.32
CA TRP A 65 -9.07 13.16 0.95
C TRP A 65 -7.71 12.52 0.69
N GLY A 66 -6.77 12.56 1.64
CA GLY A 66 -5.51 11.83 1.54
C GLY A 66 -5.73 10.33 1.38
N GLY A 67 -6.68 9.74 2.14
CA GLY A 67 -7.08 8.35 1.97
C GLY A 67 -7.71 8.05 0.61
N ALA A 68 -8.53 8.96 0.08
CA ALA A 68 -9.11 8.84 -1.25
C ALA A 68 -8.05 8.90 -2.37
N ILE A 69 -7.06 9.78 -2.25
CA ILE A 69 -5.91 9.82 -3.16
C ILE A 69 -5.10 8.53 -3.03
N LEU A 70 -4.86 8.04 -1.82
CA LEU A 70 -4.08 6.83 -1.58
C LEU A 70 -4.69 5.59 -2.27
N ILE A 71 -6.01 5.38 -2.13
CA ILE A 71 -6.68 4.27 -2.82
C ILE A 71 -6.69 4.45 -4.34
N PHE A 72 -6.88 5.69 -4.80
CA PHE A 72 -6.85 6.00 -6.23
C PHE A 72 -5.46 5.74 -6.83
N SER A 73 -4.40 6.14 -6.13
CA SER A 73 -3.01 5.87 -6.49
C SER A 73 -2.71 4.38 -6.55
N GLY A 74 -3.23 3.58 -5.61
CA GLY A 74 -3.09 2.12 -5.63
C GLY A 74 -3.72 1.44 -6.86
N LEU A 75 -4.62 2.11 -7.60
CA LEU A 75 -5.12 1.60 -8.87
C LEU A 75 -4.05 1.63 -9.97
N PHE A 76 -3.11 2.58 -9.94
CA PHE A 76 -2.05 2.70 -10.93
C PHE A 76 -1.08 1.50 -10.85
N ASP A 77 -0.76 1.01 -9.66
CA ASP A 77 0.04 -0.21 -9.44
C ASP A 77 -0.66 -1.49 -9.95
N MET A 78 -1.98 -1.48 -10.10
CA MET A 78 -2.69 -2.59 -10.72
C MET A 78 -2.71 -2.45 -12.25
N MET A 79 -2.70 -1.21 -12.73
CA MET A 79 -2.71 -0.86 -14.14
C MET A 79 -1.36 -1.07 -14.81
N ASP A 80 -0.23 -0.77 -14.16
CA ASP A 80 1.11 -0.87 -14.74
C ASP A 80 1.47 -2.31 -15.14
N GLY A 81 1.20 -3.31 -14.29
CA GLY A 81 1.47 -4.71 -14.57
C GLY A 81 0.54 -5.26 -15.64
N ARG A 82 -0.69 -4.73 -15.73
CA ARG A 82 -1.62 -5.07 -16.82
C ARG A 82 -1.17 -4.43 -18.14
N LEU A 83 -0.71 -3.18 -18.10
CA LEU A 83 -0.15 -2.44 -19.23
C LEU A 83 1.12 -3.12 -19.76
N ALA A 84 2.01 -3.57 -18.87
CA ALA A 84 3.22 -4.30 -19.22
C ALA A 84 2.92 -5.61 -19.96
N ARG A 85 1.89 -6.34 -19.54
CA ARG A 85 1.45 -7.60 -20.16
C ARG A 85 0.74 -7.37 -21.49
N LEU A 86 -0.25 -6.46 -21.53
CA LEU A 86 -1.03 -6.21 -22.76
C LEU A 86 -0.25 -5.45 -23.82
N GLY A 87 0.66 -4.56 -23.41
CA GLY A 87 1.51 -3.79 -24.31
C GLY A 87 2.80 -4.49 -24.74
N ASN A 88 3.04 -5.74 -24.31
CA ASN A 88 4.32 -6.45 -24.52
C ASN A 88 5.55 -5.63 -24.07
N MET A 89 5.42 -4.89 -22.96
CA MET A 89 6.44 -4.01 -22.38
C MET A 89 7.04 -4.55 -21.08
N SER A 90 6.90 -5.84 -20.81
CA SER A 90 7.40 -6.46 -19.57
C SER A 90 8.93 -6.57 -19.59
N THR A 91 9.60 -6.00 -18.59
CA THR A 91 11.07 -6.04 -18.45
C THR A 91 11.48 -6.34 -17.01
N ALA A 92 12.68 -6.92 -16.82
CA ALA A 92 13.22 -7.17 -15.48
C ALA A 92 13.41 -5.86 -14.68
N PHE A 93 13.86 -4.79 -15.34
CA PHE A 93 13.97 -3.47 -14.72
C PHE A 93 12.60 -2.91 -14.32
N GLY A 94 11.58 -3.04 -15.16
CA GLY A 94 10.22 -2.60 -14.84
C GLY A 94 9.66 -3.30 -13.60
N ALA A 95 9.83 -4.62 -13.49
CA ALA A 95 9.45 -5.36 -12.29
C ALA A 95 10.24 -4.91 -11.04
N PHE A 96 11.55 -4.64 -11.18
CA PHE A 96 12.35 -4.09 -10.10
C PHE A 96 11.88 -2.69 -9.68
N TRP A 97 11.57 -1.82 -10.63
CA TRP A 97 11.10 -0.45 -10.41
C TRP A 97 9.73 -0.40 -9.73
N ASP A 98 8.75 -1.14 -10.26
CA ASP A 98 7.43 -1.35 -9.65
C ASP A 98 7.56 -1.81 -8.20
N SER A 99 8.30 -2.90 -8.02
CA SER A 99 8.53 -3.43 -6.69
C SER A 99 9.20 -2.39 -5.78
N THR A 100 10.15 -1.59 -6.24
CA THR A 100 10.85 -0.60 -5.43
C THR A 100 9.94 0.55 -5.01
N LEU A 101 9.21 1.14 -5.97
CA LEU A 101 8.28 2.23 -5.70
C LEU A 101 7.13 1.79 -4.79
N ASP A 102 6.69 0.54 -4.87
CA ASP A 102 5.71 -0.03 -3.94
C ASP A 102 6.13 0.08 -2.47
N ARG A 103 7.41 -0.15 -2.16
CA ARG A 103 7.92 0.00 -0.78
C ARG A 103 7.98 1.46 -0.38
N TYR A 104 8.45 2.34 -1.28
CA TYR A 104 8.48 3.77 -1.00
C TYR A 104 7.08 4.35 -0.77
N SER A 105 6.09 3.94 -1.56
CA SER A 105 4.69 4.33 -1.40
C SER A 105 4.14 3.96 -0.01
N GLU A 106 4.37 2.73 0.45
CA GLU A 106 3.97 2.31 1.80
C GLU A 106 4.75 3.05 2.90
N LEU A 107 6.06 3.28 2.71
CA LEU A 107 6.89 4.04 3.67
C LEU A 107 6.39 5.47 3.85
N PHE A 108 6.19 6.21 2.76
CA PHE A 108 5.75 7.60 2.82
C PHE A 108 4.36 7.71 3.44
N SER A 109 3.40 6.91 2.96
CA SER A 109 2.02 6.98 3.44
C SER A 109 1.91 6.68 4.93
N LEU A 110 2.56 5.62 5.42
CA LEU A 110 2.55 5.28 6.85
C LEU A 110 3.38 6.25 7.69
N PHE A 111 4.45 6.82 7.13
CA PHE A 111 5.22 7.88 7.81
C PHE A 111 4.37 9.14 8.02
N GLY A 112 3.65 9.59 6.99
CA GLY A 112 2.74 10.73 7.10
C GLY A 112 1.66 10.52 8.17
N LEU A 113 1.07 9.32 8.22
CA LEU A 113 0.11 8.96 9.27
C LEU A 113 0.74 8.85 10.66
N THR A 114 1.98 8.38 10.75
CA THR A 114 2.73 8.33 12.01
C THR A 114 2.91 9.75 12.57
N LEU A 115 3.37 10.69 11.73
CA LEU A 115 3.52 12.09 12.14
C LEU A 115 2.18 12.71 12.51
N TYR A 116 1.14 12.48 11.72
CA TYR A 116 -0.21 12.96 12.02
C TYR A 116 -0.68 12.50 13.41
N LEU A 117 -0.58 11.21 13.71
CA LEU A 117 -1.02 10.64 14.99
C LEU A 117 -0.17 11.09 16.17
N LEU A 118 1.15 11.27 15.97
CA LEU A 118 2.04 11.83 17.00
C LEU A 118 1.60 13.25 17.39
N ASN A 119 1.29 14.08 16.40
CA ASN A 119 0.98 15.49 16.60
C ASN A 119 -0.45 15.74 17.10
N THR A 120 -1.42 14.88 16.72
CA THR A 120 -2.85 15.15 16.97
C THR A 120 -3.49 14.26 18.03
N VAL A 121 -2.95 13.07 18.29
CA VAL A 121 -3.53 12.10 19.24
C VAL A 121 -2.58 11.86 20.41
N GLY A 122 -1.32 11.59 20.13
CA GLY A 122 -0.28 11.42 21.13
C GLY A 122 0.69 10.29 20.82
N THR A 123 1.74 10.18 21.66
CA THR A 123 2.91 9.32 21.44
C THR A 123 2.55 7.88 21.12
N TRP A 124 1.64 7.27 21.89
CA TRP A 124 1.28 5.85 21.71
C TRP A 124 0.55 5.57 20.39
N ALA A 125 -0.29 6.48 19.91
CA ALA A 125 -0.93 6.33 18.60
C ALA A 125 0.10 6.39 17.47
N GLY A 126 1.07 7.29 17.58
CA GLY A 126 2.22 7.34 16.68
C GLY A 126 3.06 6.08 16.70
N VAL A 127 3.37 5.54 17.90
CA VAL A 127 4.11 4.27 18.06
C VAL A 127 3.38 3.12 17.38
N ILE A 128 2.05 3.03 17.51
CA ILE A 128 1.25 1.99 16.83
C ILE A 128 1.38 2.11 15.31
N SER A 129 1.27 3.33 14.76
CA SER A 129 1.44 3.54 13.31
C SER A 129 2.86 3.23 12.84
N PHE A 130 3.86 3.56 13.65
CA PHE A 130 5.25 3.17 13.39
C PHE A 130 5.42 1.64 13.37
N LEU A 131 4.78 0.90 14.29
CA LEU A 131 4.80 -0.56 14.28
C LEU A 131 4.09 -1.14 13.04
N ALA A 132 3.04 -0.48 12.54
CA ALA A 132 2.39 -0.82 11.27
C ALA A 132 3.35 -0.62 10.07
N LEU A 133 4.14 0.45 10.08
CA LEU A 133 5.20 0.70 9.11
C LEU A 133 6.27 -0.40 9.15
N VAL A 134 6.81 -0.71 10.33
CA VAL A 134 7.79 -1.79 10.52
C VAL A 134 7.27 -3.11 9.98
N GLY A 135 6.04 -3.47 10.35
CA GLY A 135 5.40 -4.71 9.88
C GLY A 135 5.26 -4.75 8.35
N SER A 136 4.78 -3.66 7.74
CA SER A 136 4.61 -3.56 6.29
C SER A 136 5.91 -3.81 5.53
N ILE A 137 7.01 -3.23 6.02
CA ILE A 137 8.34 -3.40 5.41
C ILE A 137 8.88 -4.80 5.62
N MET A 138 8.78 -5.34 6.84
CA MET A 138 9.28 -6.68 7.14
C MET A 138 8.54 -7.75 6.34
N VAL A 139 7.23 -7.61 6.11
CA VAL A 139 6.47 -8.53 5.25
C VAL A 139 7.08 -8.56 3.83
N SER A 140 7.32 -7.39 3.24
CA SER A 140 7.87 -7.28 1.88
C SER A 140 9.33 -7.73 1.81
N TYR A 141 10.17 -7.35 2.78
CA TYR A 141 11.58 -7.71 2.83
C TYR A 141 11.80 -9.22 2.97
N VAL A 142 11.10 -9.87 3.92
CA VAL A 142 11.27 -11.31 4.15
C VAL A 142 10.90 -12.10 2.89
N ARG A 143 9.86 -11.68 2.17
CA ARG A 143 9.49 -12.29 0.89
C ARG A 143 10.57 -12.10 -0.18
N ALA A 144 11.05 -10.88 -0.37
CA ALA A 144 12.11 -10.61 -1.35
C ALA A 144 13.40 -11.37 -1.03
N ARG A 145 13.75 -11.49 0.26
CA ARG A 145 14.92 -12.25 0.70
C ARG A 145 14.75 -13.75 0.52
N ALA A 146 13.55 -14.28 0.74
CA ALA A 146 13.23 -15.68 0.49
C ALA A 146 13.29 -16.00 -1.01
N GLU A 147 12.70 -15.16 -1.85
CA GLU A 147 12.75 -15.32 -3.32
C GLU A 147 14.20 -15.26 -3.84
N GLY A 148 15.07 -14.43 -3.24
CA GLY A 148 16.51 -14.40 -3.53
C GLY A 148 17.32 -15.61 -3.00
N LEU A 149 16.69 -16.51 -2.26
CA LEU A 149 17.20 -17.83 -1.86
C LEU A 149 16.47 -18.96 -2.60
N ASP A 150 15.79 -18.64 -3.70
CA ASP A 150 14.96 -19.57 -4.48
C ASP A 150 13.82 -20.23 -3.69
N ILE A 151 13.33 -19.54 -2.64
CA ILE A 151 12.19 -19.98 -1.83
C ILE A 151 10.94 -19.16 -2.17
N GLU A 152 9.90 -19.84 -2.64
CA GLU A 152 8.61 -19.21 -2.90
C GLU A 152 7.86 -18.90 -1.59
N CYS A 153 7.87 -17.63 -1.17
CA CYS A 153 7.27 -17.20 0.09
C CYS A 153 5.95 -16.43 -0.10
N LYS A 154 4.86 -17.15 -0.39
CA LYS A 154 3.51 -16.58 -0.59
C LYS A 154 2.57 -16.65 0.63
N VAL A 155 3.04 -17.20 1.75
CA VAL A 155 2.24 -17.32 2.99
C VAL A 155 2.03 -15.96 3.69
N GLY A 156 1.00 -15.87 4.54
CA GLY A 156 0.72 -14.69 5.36
C GLY A 156 -0.77 -14.35 5.47
N LEU A 157 -1.11 -13.56 6.48
CA LEU A 157 -2.48 -13.09 6.72
C LEU A 157 -2.79 -11.78 5.99
N MET A 158 -1.80 -10.91 5.84
CA MET A 158 -1.99 -9.57 5.29
C MET A 158 -0.90 -9.25 4.28
N GLN A 159 -1.29 -9.15 3.00
CA GLN A 159 -0.38 -8.75 1.92
C GLN A 159 -0.53 -7.23 1.66
N ARG A 160 0.20 -6.74 0.65
CA ARG A 160 0.24 -5.31 0.34
C ARG A 160 -1.13 -4.74 -0.06
N PRO A 161 -1.90 -5.35 -0.98
CA PRO A 161 -3.19 -4.79 -1.38
C PRO A 161 -4.14 -4.60 -0.19
N GLU A 162 -4.19 -5.56 0.74
CA GLU A 162 -5.03 -5.46 1.93
C GLU A 162 -4.60 -4.31 2.83
N ARG A 163 -3.28 -4.05 2.98
CA ARG A 163 -2.78 -2.91 3.77
C ARG A 163 -3.12 -1.57 3.13
N VAL A 164 -2.94 -1.44 1.82
CA VAL A 164 -3.31 -0.21 1.09
C VAL A 164 -4.81 0.06 1.26
N VAL A 165 -5.66 -0.96 1.07
CA VAL A 165 -7.11 -0.81 1.25
C VAL A 165 -7.46 -0.42 2.68
N VAL A 166 -6.92 -1.11 3.69
CA VAL A 166 -7.21 -0.79 5.10
C VAL A 166 -6.79 0.64 5.41
N THR A 167 -5.56 1.03 5.09
CA THR A 167 -5.03 2.38 5.35
C THR A 167 -5.89 3.46 4.70
N SER A 168 -6.22 3.29 3.42
CA SER A 168 -7.05 4.26 2.70
C SER A 168 -8.47 4.35 3.25
N VAL A 169 -9.11 3.21 3.53
CA VAL A 169 -10.49 3.18 4.04
C VAL A 169 -10.55 3.81 5.42
N VAL A 170 -9.64 3.47 6.34
CA VAL A 170 -9.69 4.07 7.69
C VAL A 170 -9.39 5.57 7.67
N ALA A 171 -8.54 6.05 6.76
CA ALA A 171 -8.32 7.47 6.55
C ALA A 171 -9.60 8.17 6.03
N ILE A 172 -10.27 7.58 5.03
CA ILE A 172 -11.56 8.09 4.52
C ILE A 172 -12.61 8.14 5.64
N LEU A 173 -12.76 7.06 6.40
CA LEU A 173 -13.72 7.01 7.52
C LEU A 173 -13.37 8.04 8.60
N THR A 174 -12.10 8.25 8.88
CA THR A 174 -11.63 9.29 9.81
C THR A 174 -12.08 10.68 9.37
N GLY A 175 -11.99 10.97 8.07
CA GLY A 175 -12.47 12.24 7.51
C GLY A 175 -13.98 12.39 7.44
N ILE A 176 -14.73 11.30 7.21
CA ILE A 176 -16.21 11.33 7.17
C ILE A 176 -16.80 11.48 8.58
N PHE A 177 -16.26 10.73 9.54
CA PHE A 177 -16.80 10.66 10.90
C PHE A 177 -16.10 11.60 11.88
N ASN A 178 -15.12 12.39 11.42
CA ASN A 178 -14.33 13.31 12.24
C ASN A 178 -13.78 12.65 13.52
N SER A 179 -13.26 11.42 13.38
CA SER A 179 -12.83 10.62 14.52
C SER A 179 -11.58 9.80 14.19
N ASN A 180 -10.52 10.05 14.95
CA ASN A 180 -9.25 9.32 14.85
C ASN A 180 -9.35 7.85 15.29
N GLY A 181 -10.46 7.43 15.91
CA GLY A 181 -10.65 6.04 16.33
C GLY A 181 -10.55 5.04 15.17
N TRP A 182 -11.02 5.43 13.98
CA TRP A 182 -10.90 4.61 12.76
C TRP A 182 -9.45 4.41 12.35
N LEU A 183 -8.68 5.51 12.28
CA LEU A 183 -7.27 5.47 11.92
C LEU A 183 -6.45 4.65 12.92
N ILE A 184 -6.66 4.88 14.22
CA ILE A 184 -5.97 4.12 15.29
C ILE A 184 -6.31 2.63 15.17
N GLY A 185 -7.59 2.28 15.04
CA GLY A 185 -8.02 0.89 14.89
C GLY A 185 -7.42 0.20 13.66
N GLY A 186 -7.36 0.90 12.53
CA GLY A 186 -6.71 0.41 11.31
C GLY A 186 -5.20 0.21 11.48
N MET A 187 -4.51 1.15 12.14
CA MET A 187 -3.08 1.03 12.41
C MET A 187 -2.79 -0.11 13.39
N ILE A 188 -3.63 -0.35 14.41
CA ILE A 188 -3.51 -1.52 15.30
C ILE A 188 -3.64 -2.82 14.48
N LEU A 189 -4.65 -2.89 13.62
CA LEU A 189 -4.90 -4.06 12.78
C LEU A 189 -3.68 -4.37 11.89
N ILE A 190 -3.14 -3.36 11.21
CA ILE A 190 -1.96 -3.52 10.35
C ILE A 190 -0.73 -3.88 11.19
N ALA A 191 -0.48 -3.19 12.30
CA ALA A 191 0.65 -3.46 13.18
C ALA A 191 0.66 -4.91 13.66
N VAL A 192 -0.48 -5.45 14.09
CA VAL A 192 -0.56 -6.83 14.55
C VAL A 192 -0.42 -7.81 13.38
N LEU A 193 -1.24 -7.69 12.35
CA LEU A 193 -1.31 -8.69 11.27
C LEU A 193 -0.07 -8.71 10.39
N ALA A 194 0.52 -7.55 10.09
CA ALA A 194 1.72 -7.46 9.27
C ALA A 194 2.93 -8.03 10.02
N ASN A 195 3.13 -7.68 11.30
CA ASN A 195 4.25 -8.23 12.06
C ASN A 195 4.12 -9.75 12.28
N ILE A 196 2.91 -10.25 12.60
CA ILE A 196 2.66 -11.70 12.66
C ILE A 196 2.97 -12.36 11.32
N THR A 197 2.55 -11.74 10.21
CA THR A 197 2.82 -12.25 8.86
C THR A 197 4.32 -12.31 8.57
N ALA A 198 5.09 -11.29 8.97
CA ALA A 198 6.55 -11.28 8.79
C ALA A 198 7.22 -12.45 9.53
N PHE A 199 6.88 -12.67 10.81
CA PHE A 199 7.41 -13.80 11.57
C PHE A 199 6.94 -15.16 11.04
N TRP A 200 5.70 -15.26 10.56
CA TRP A 200 5.22 -16.47 9.90
C TRP A 200 6.04 -16.78 8.64
N ARG A 201 6.32 -15.77 7.81
CA ARG A 201 7.19 -15.95 6.62
C ARG A 201 8.58 -16.43 7.00
N VAL A 202 9.18 -15.88 8.06
CA VAL A 202 10.47 -16.35 8.59
C VAL A 202 10.40 -17.82 9.02
N ALA A 203 9.39 -18.19 9.81
CA ALA A 203 9.21 -19.56 10.28
C ALA A 203 8.97 -20.55 9.12
N HIS A 204 8.26 -20.11 8.07
CA HIS A 204 8.06 -20.89 6.86
C HIS A 204 9.39 -21.12 6.11
N CYS A 205 10.19 -20.06 5.91
CA CYS A 205 11.49 -20.16 5.26
C CYS A 205 12.46 -21.05 6.05
N TYR A 206 12.47 -20.93 7.40
CA TYR A 206 13.30 -21.77 8.26
C TYR A 206 13.02 -23.27 8.07
N LYS A 207 11.74 -23.65 7.98
CA LYS A 207 11.35 -25.06 7.75
C LYS A 207 11.82 -25.57 6.38
N LEU A 208 11.74 -24.75 5.34
CA LEU A 208 12.16 -25.13 4.00
C LEU A 208 13.69 -25.26 3.89
N LEU A 209 14.43 -24.30 4.45
CA LEU A 209 15.90 -24.32 4.48
C LEU A 209 16.47 -25.49 5.29
N LYS A 210 15.79 -25.92 6.36
CA LYS A 210 16.21 -27.08 7.15
C LYS A 210 16.08 -28.41 6.38
N ASN A 211 15.21 -28.44 5.37
CA ASN A 211 14.92 -29.63 4.58
C ASN A 211 15.69 -29.66 3.24
N GLN A 212 16.58 -28.69 3.00
CA GLN A 212 17.53 -28.65 1.89
C GLN A 212 18.89 -29.19 2.36
#